data_AF-A0A545TZL9-F1
#
_entry.id   AF-A0A545TZL9-F1
#
_cell.length_a   1.000
_cell.length_b   1.000
_cell.length_c   1.000
_cell.angle_alpha   90.00
_cell.angle_beta   90.00
_cell.angle_gamma   90.00
#
_symmetry.space_group_name_H-M   'P 1'
#
loop_
_entity.id
_entity.type
_entity.pdbx_description
1 polymer ?
#
loop_
_entity_poly.entity_id
_entity_poly.type
_entity_poly.pdbx_seq_one_letter_code
_entity_poly.pdbx_strand_id
1 'polypeptide(L)'
;MPRKLCHSDAFGGINSGCYRSDRLREVTLRNVLFALVLISHGAWPASFARDLVAAAHERTKHRVEYNGAYFAISYPNGDVPRHIGVCTDVVIRAYRALGTDLQQLVHEDIAANFDSYPSRRIWNLDKPDKNIDHRRVPNLRRFFSRHGSELPVSDRGDAYKPGDLVTWMLPGNLPHIGIVTDEVDRHTGTPLIVHNIGRGPQLENMLFKYKITGRYRYVPANYRGGQ
;
A
#
# COMPACT_ATOMS: atom_id res chain seq x y z
N MET A 1 26.23 7.74 49.32
CA MET A 1 25.76 8.21 50.64
C MET A 1 26.68 7.67 51.72
N PRO A 2 26.69 8.21 52.96
CA PRO A 2 26.22 9.53 53.40
C PRO A 2 27.45 10.49 53.43
N ARG A 3 27.68 11.53 54.26
CA ARG A 3 26.92 12.30 55.29
C ARG A 3 27.06 13.81 54.98
N LYS A 4 26.33 14.66 55.72
CA LYS A 4 26.65 16.09 55.92
C LYS A 4 27.44 16.27 57.23
N LEU A 5 27.98 17.46 57.46
CA LEU A 5 28.08 18.08 58.79
C LEU A 5 27.94 19.61 58.65
N CYS A 6 27.25 20.24 59.59
CA CYS A 6 26.95 21.68 59.60
C CYS A 6 27.02 22.20 61.04
N HIS A 7 27.52 23.42 61.25
CA HIS A 7 27.21 24.34 62.37
C HIS A 7 27.31 25.78 61.77
N SER A 8 26.33 26.67 61.93
CA SER A 8 25.95 27.46 63.14
C SER A 8 26.88 28.70 63.29
N ASP A 9 26.50 29.89 63.77
CA ASP A 9 25.30 30.48 64.41
C ASP A 9 25.25 32.00 64.11
N ALA A 10 24.21 32.83 64.31
CA ALA A 10 22.76 32.68 64.59
C ALA A 10 22.07 34.09 64.44
N PHE A 11 20.80 34.23 64.87
CA PHE A 11 19.98 35.47 64.96
C PHE A 11 19.56 36.14 63.62
N GLY A 12 18.42 36.85 63.52
CA GLY A 12 17.30 37.02 64.46
C GLY A 12 16.66 38.42 64.41
N GLY A 13 15.43 38.56 63.91
CA GLY A 13 14.68 39.84 63.86
C GLY A 13 13.47 39.80 62.92
N ILE A 14 12.37 40.50 63.26
CA ILE A 14 11.04 40.35 62.62
C ILE A 14 10.33 41.71 62.49
N ASN A 15 9.65 41.96 61.34
CA ASN A 15 8.65 43.02 61.03
C ASN A 15 9.00 44.50 61.34
N SER A 16 8.82 45.47 60.44
CA SER A 16 7.48 45.91 60.01
C SER A 16 7.51 46.98 58.91
N GLY A 17 6.57 46.89 57.95
CA GLY A 17 5.79 48.03 57.43
C GLY A 17 6.45 49.12 56.57
N CYS A 18 6.18 49.09 55.26
CA CYS A 18 5.79 50.30 54.53
C CYS A 18 5.00 49.93 53.26
N TYR A 19 3.92 50.66 52.96
CA TYR A 19 3.02 50.41 51.82
C TYR A 19 2.99 51.62 50.89
N ARG A 20 3.38 51.47 49.61
CA ARG A 20 3.21 52.55 48.62
C ARG A 20 3.13 52.08 47.17
N SER A 21 1.94 52.30 46.59
CA SER A 21 1.64 52.61 45.18
C SER A 21 2.53 52.06 44.05
N ASP A 22 1.88 51.28 43.18
CA ASP A 22 1.91 51.41 41.72
C ASP A 22 3.25 51.31 40.96
N ARG A 23 3.45 50.12 40.37
CA ARG A 23 3.83 50.06 38.95
C ARG A 23 3.32 48.78 38.26
N LEU A 24 2.36 48.95 37.34
CA LEU A 24 2.04 47.94 36.34
C LEU A 24 3.20 47.82 35.33
N ARG A 25 3.61 46.59 35.00
CA ARG A 25 4.14 46.20 33.68
C ARG A 25 4.25 44.68 33.52
N GLU A 26 3.49 44.18 32.54
CA GLU A 26 3.88 43.14 31.58
C GLU A 26 4.41 41.79 32.12
N VAL A 27 3.49 40.85 32.30
CA VAL A 27 3.80 39.41 32.20
C VAL A 27 4.12 39.09 30.73
N THR A 28 5.39 38.83 30.41
CA THR A 28 5.79 38.46 29.03
C THR A 28 5.26 37.07 28.66
N LEU A 29 4.13 37.03 27.96
CA LEU A 29 3.55 35.77 27.46
C LEU A 29 4.50 35.08 26.47
N ARG A 30 5.11 33.98 26.91
CA ARG A 30 5.99 33.16 26.07
C ARG A 30 5.12 32.31 25.14
N ASN A 31 4.91 32.80 23.92
CA ASN A 31 4.09 32.15 22.89
C ASN A 31 4.59 30.73 22.57
N VAL A 32 3.96 29.71 23.14
CA VAL A 32 4.15 28.30 22.75
C VAL A 32 3.25 28.02 21.56
N LEU A 33 3.77 28.30 20.35
CA LEU A 33 3.05 28.07 19.11
C LEU A 33 3.02 26.56 18.79
N PHE A 34 2.01 25.86 19.32
CA PHE A 34 1.74 24.47 18.95
C PHE A 34 1.30 24.40 17.48
N ALA A 35 2.26 24.13 16.59
CA ALA A 35 1.99 23.83 15.19
C ALA A 35 1.24 22.49 15.09
N LEU A 36 -0.08 22.57 14.99
CA LEU A 36 -0.97 21.44 14.73
C LEU A 36 -0.73 20.94 13.29
N VAL A 37 0.32 20.13 13.12
CA VAL A 37 0.56 19.37 11.89
C VAL A 37 -0.53 18.30 11.79
N LEU A 38 -1.63 18.67 11.14
CA LEU A 38 -2.67 17.75 10.72
C LEU A 38 -2.06 16.80 9.69
N ILE A 39 -1.57 15.64 10.15
CA ILE A 39 -1.14 14.55 9.28
C ILE A 39 -2.39 14.04 8.57
N SER A 40 -2.62 14.57 7.37
CA SER A 40 -3.68 14.18 6.45
C SER A 40 -3.42 12.77 5.93
N HIS A 41 -3.76 11.79 6.77
CA HIS A 41 -3.87 10.39 6.39
C HIS A 41 -4.90 10.33 5.26
N GLY A 42 -4.42 10.26 4.01
CA GLY A 42 -5.27 10.26 2.83
C GLY A 42 -6.31 9.15 2.95
N ALA A 43 -7.57 9.54 3.14
CA ALA A 43 -8.66 8.61 3.39
C ALA A 43 -8.88 7.78 2.12
N TRP A 44 -8.36 6.56 2.13
CA TRP A 44 -8.50 5.61 1.03
C TRP A 44 -10.00 5.45 0.71
N PRO A 45 -10.45 5.79 -0.52
CA PRO A 45 -11.86 5.77 -0.88
C PRO A 45 -12.49 4.39 -0.58
N ALA A 46 -13.35 4.35 0.43
CA ALA A 46 -13.97 3.10 0.89
C ALA A 46 -14.88 2.49 -0.19
N SER A 47 -15.36 3.28 -1.16
CA SER A 47 -15.97 2.78 -2.38
C SER A 47 -14.97 1.97 -3.21
N PHE A 48 -13.85 2.56 -3.62
CA PHE A 48 -12.85 1.89 -4.47
C PHE A 48 -12.33 0.59 -3.84
N ALA A 49 -12.12 0.59 -2.51
CA ALA A 49 -11.75 -0.60 -1.76
C ALA A 49 -12.72 -1.77 -1.98
N ARG A 50 -14.03 -1.51 -1.81
CA ARG A 50 -15.09 -2.50 -1.97
C ARG A 50 -15.29 -2.89 -3.43
N ASP A 51 -15.27 -1.91 -4.34
CA ASP A 51 -15.48 -2.15 -5.76
C ASP A 51 -14.36 -3.04 -6.34
N LEU A 52 -13.10 -2.81 -5.94
CA LEU A 52 -11.95 -3.62 -6.36
C LEU A 52 -12.01 -5.04 -5.77
N VAL A 53 -12.44 -5.18 -4.53
CA VAL A 53 -12.63 -6.48 -3.87
C VAL A 53 -13.80 -7.24 -4.50
N ALA A 54 -14.94 -6.60 -4.76
CA ALA A 54 -16.07 -7.18 -5.47
C ALA A 54 -15.67 -7.65 -6.88
N ALA A 55 -14.88 -6.86 -7.62
CA ALA A 55 -14.30 -7.27 -8.90
C ALA A 55 -13.32 -8.45 -8.76
N ALA A 56 -12.59 -8.56 -7.64
CA ALA A 56 -11.74 -9.71 -7.35
C ALA A 56 -12.56 -10.99 -7.05
N HIS A 57 -13.61 -10.91 -6.21
CA HIS A 57 -14.55 -12.02 -5.98
C HIS A 57 -15.38 -12.38 -7.24
N GLU A 58 -15.49 -11.48 -8.21
CA GLU A 58 -16.00 -11.82 -9.54
C GLU A 58 -15.03 -12.75 -10.27
N ARG A 59 -13.72 -12.49 -10.23
CA ARG A 59 -12.70 -13.30 -10.93
C ARG A 59 -12.70 -14.77 -10.52
N THR A 60 -13.01 -15.11 -9.26
CA THR A 60 -13.04 -16.51 -8.77
C THR A 60 -14.15 -17.35 -9.39
N LYS A 61 -15.13 -16.72 -10.06
CA LYS A 61 -16.22 -17.39 -10.80
C LYS A 61 -15.79 -17.84 -12.20
N HIS A 62 -14.58 -17.51 -12.65
CA HIS A 62 -14.09 -17.77 -14.01
C HIS A 62 -13.18 -18.99 -14.06
N ARG A 63 -13.52 -19.98 -14.89
CA ARG A 63 -12.63 -21.10 -15.22
C ARG A 63 -11.47 -20.59 -16.10
N VAL A 64 -10.28 -20.52 -15.52
CA VAL A 64 -9.05 -20.01 -16.15
C VAL A 64 -7.93 -21.03 -15.99
N GLU A 65 -7.27 -21.35 -17.09
CA GLU A 65 -6.02 -22.11 -17.16
C GLU A 65 -4.83 -21.20 -16.78
N TYR A 66 -3.95 -21.69 -15.90
CA TYR A 66 -2.74 -20.96 -15.54
C TYR A 66 -1.67 -21.09 -16.64
N ASN A 67 -1.56 -20.05 -17.46
CA ASN A 67 -0.67 -20.06 -18.60
C ASN A 67 0.02 -18.69 -18.76
N GLY A 68 1.33 -18.69 -18.50
CA GLY A 68 2.20 -17.51 -18.52
C GLY A 68 2.87 -17.26 -19.87
N ALA A 69 2.42 -17.90 -20.95
CA ALA A 69 2.98 -17.68 -22.28
C ALA A 69 2.85 -16.23 -22.75
N TYR A 70 3.70 -15.88 -23.72
CA TYR A 70 3.63 -14.62 -24.44
C TYR A 70 2.49 -14.67 -25.46
N PHE A 71 1.71 -13.59 -25.54
CA PHE A 71 0.67 -13.39 -26.54
C PHE A 71 0.84 -12.00 -27.15
N ALA A 72 0.76 -11.88 -28.47
CA ALA A 72 0.53 -10.58 -29.09
C ALA A 72 -0.94 -10.17 -28.83
N ILE A 73 -1.15 -8.96 -28.32
CA ILE A 73 -2.47 -8.46 -27.90
C ILE A 73 -2.69 -7.02 -28.39
N SER A 74 -3.96 -6.60 -28.44
CA SER A 74 -4.35 -5.23 -28.75
C SER A 74 -3.73 -4.20 -27.79
N TYR A 75 -3.71 -2.93 -28.19
CA TYR A 75 -3.32 -1.83 -27.33
C TYR A 75 -4.04 -0.53 -27.75
N PRO A 76 -4.58 0.27 -26.82
CA PRO A 76 -4.75 -0.02 -25.40
C PRO A 76 -5.81 -1.11 -25.13
N ASN A 77 -6.05 -1.42 -23.86
CA ASN A 77 -7.10 -2.33 -23.37
C ASN A 77 -7.05 -3.76 -23.95
N GLY A 78 -5.86 -4.25 -24.28
CA GLY A 78 -5.62 -5.64 -24.66
C GLY A 78 -5.69 -6.60 -23.46
N ASP A 79 -6.07 -7.83 -23.75
CA ASP A 79 -6.09 -8.95 -22.80
C ASP A 79 -5.67 -10.23 -23.53
N VAL A 80 -5.16 -11.20 -22.78
CA VAL A 80 -5.00 -12.58 -23.27
C VAL A 80 -6.36 -13.27 -23.36
N PRO A 81 -6.51 -14.42 -24.06
CA PRO A 81 -7.81 -15.09 -24.20
C PRO A 81 -8.49 -15.30 -22.83
N ARG A 82 -9.81 -15.10 -22.76
CA ARG A 82 -10.55 -15.01 -21.47
C ARG A 82 -10.37 -16.20 -20.50
N HIS A 83 -10.02 -17.37 -21.05
CA HIS A 83 -9.79 -18.62 -20.32
C HIS A 83 -8.31 -18.84 -19.93
N ILE A 84 -7.43 -17.90 -20.25
CA ILE A 84 -5.99 -17.88 -19.93
C ILE A 84 -5.74 -16.81 -18.88
N GLY A 85 -4.82 -17.06 -17.95
CA GLY A 85 -4.21 -16.00 -17.15
C GLY A 85 -3.36 -16.49 -15.97
N VAL A 86 -2.55 -15.60 -15.43
CA VAL A 86 -1.68 -15.79 -14.25
C VAL A 86 -2.11 -14.88 -13.10
N CYS A 87 -1.27 -14.71 -12.07
CA CYS A 87 -1.55 -13.89 -10.89
C CYS A 87 -1.80 -12.40 -11.21
N THR A 88 -1.06 -11.82 -12.15
CA THR A 88 -1.22 -10.43 -12.59
C THR A 88 -2.53 -10.20 -13.32
N ASP A 89 -2.99 -11.15 -14.13
CA ASP A 89 -4.23 -11.03 -14.91
C ASP A 89 -5.49 -10.96 -14.01
N VAL A 90 -5.41 -11.45 -12.76
CA VAL A 90 -6.44 -11.22 -11.74
C VAL A 90 -6.55 -9.74 -11.38
N VAL A 91 -5.41 -9.09 -11.12
CA VAL A 91 -5.34 -7.66 -10.79
C VAL A 91 -5.75 -6.81 -11.99
N ILE A 92 -5.19 -7.10 -13.17
CA ILE A 92 -5.47 -6.37 -14.41
C ILE A 92 -6.98 -6.40 -14.71
N ARG A 93 -7.62 -7.58 -14.66
CA ARG A 93 -9.05 -7.71 -14.95
C ARG A 93 -9.93 -7.09 -13.86
N ALA A 94 -9.52 -7.12 -12.60
CA ALA A 94 -10.25 -6.44 -11.51
C ALA A 94 -10.22 -4.91 -11.66
N TYR A 95 -9.07 -4.31 -11.99
CA TYR A 95 -8.98 -2.87 -12.29
C TYR A 95 -9.72 -2.50 -13.59
N ARG A 96 -9.67 -3.36 -14.62
CA ARG A 96 -10.40 -3.18 -15.88
C ARG A 96 -11.92 -3.17 -15.71
N ALA A 97 -12.45 -3.98 -14.79
CA ALA A 97 -13.88 -3.93 -14.41
C ALA A 97 -14.30 -2.58 -13.81
N LEU A 98 -13.35 -1.83 -13.23
CA LEU A 98 -13.54 -0.46 -12.72
C LEU A 98 -13.12 0.62 -13.74
N GLY A 99 -13.10 0.28 -15.04
CA GLY A 99 -12.77 1.21 -16.13
C GLY A 99 -11.30 1.63 -16.19
N THR A 100 -10.38 0.88 -15.56
CA THR A 100 -8.95 1.22 -15.52
C THR A 100 -8.11 0.22 -16.30
N ASP A 101 -7.49 0.65 -17.38
CA ASP A 101 -6.57 -0.19 -18.14
C ASP A 101 -5.14 -0.14 -17.59
N LEU A 102 -4.79 -1.14 -16.78
CA LEU A 102 -3.41 -1.33 -16.31
C LEU A 102 -2.45 -1.75 -17.44
N GLN A 103 -2.92 -2.16 -18.64
CA GLN A 103 -2.01 -2.34 -19.78
C GLN A 103 -1.42 -0.99 -20.20
N GLN A 104 -2.28 -0.02 -20.53
CA GLN A 104 -1.88 1.33 -20.93
C GLN A 104 -1.02 2.01 -19.85
N LEU A 105 -1.55 2.14 -18.63
CA LEU A 105 -0.91 2.94 -17.57
C LEU A 105 0.50 2.45 -17.21
N VAL A 106 0.69 1.13 -17.15
CA VAL A 106 2.00 0.54 -16.82
C VAL A 106 2.95 0.66 -18.02
N HIS A 107 2.48 0.44 -19.25
CA HIS A 107 3.32 0.55 -20.44
C HIS A 107 3.80 1.99 -20.69
N GLU A 108 2.93 2.99 -20.56
CA GLU A 108 3.27 4.40 -20.79
C GLU A 108 4.27 4.92 -19.74
N ASP A 109 4.10 4.55 -18.47
CA ASP A 109 5.07 4.91 -17.43
C ASP A 109 6.44 4.25 -17.63
N ILE A 110 6.48 2.99 -18.10
CA ILE A 110 7.74 2.32 -18.46
C ILE A 110 8.35 2.97 -19.70
N ALA A 111 7.57 3.35 -20.72
CA ALA A 111 8.06 4.01 -21.92
C ALA A 111 8.71 5.37 -21.60
N ALA A 112 8.11 6.16 -20.70
CA ALA A 112 8.66 7.44 -20.27
C ALA A 112 9.78 7.32 -19.21
N ASN A 113 9.95 6.17 -18.54
CA ASN A 113 10.85 6.03 -17.38
C ASN A 113 11.61 4.68 -17.38
N PHE A 114 12.03 4.18 -18.54
CA PHE A 114 12.48 2.79 -18.70
C PHE A 114 13.59 2.35 -17.72
N ASP A 115 14.58 3.22 -17.48
CA ASP A 115 15.70 2.94 -16.56
C ASP A 115 15.29 2.91 -15.08
N SER A 116 14.12 3.45 -14.75
CA SER A 116 13.49 3.31 -13.43
C SER A 116 12.84 1.94 -13.21
N TYR A 117 12.71 1.11 -14.26
CA TYR A 117 12.08 -0.20 -14.20
C TYR A 117 13.10 -1.35 -14.24
N PRO A 118 12.75 -2.54 -13.70
CA PRO A 118 13.68 -3.67 -13.64
C PRO A 118 13.93 -4.33 -15.00
N SER A 119 13.32 -3.86 -16.10
CA SER A 119 13.25 -4.54 -17.39
C SER A 119 14.61 -4.93 -17.97
N ARG A 120 15.57 -4.00 -18.01
CA ARG A 120 16.94 -4.30 -18.46
C ARG A 120 17.67 -5.26 -17.52
N ARG A 121 17.49 -5.11 -16.21
CA ARG A 121 18.21 -5.89 -15.17
C ARG A 121 17.69 -7.32 -15.00
N ILE A 122 16.42 -7.60 -15.31
CA ILE A 122 15.83 -8.94 -15.13
C ILE A 122 15.70 -9.70 -16.47
N TRP A 123 15.42 -9.01 -17.58
CA TRP A 123 15.13 -9.66 -18.87
C TRP A 123 16.04 -9.17 -20.03
N ASN A 124 17.08 -8.38 -19.74
CA ASN A 124 18.00 -7.80 -20.73
C ASN A 124 17.30 -7.00 -21.86
N LEU A 125 16.18 -6.35 -21.55
CA LEU A 125 15.41 -5.56 -22.50
C LEU A 125 15.98 -4.14 -22.64
N ASP A 126 15.92 -3.61 -23.86
CA ASP A 126 16.31 -2.26 -24.27
C ASP A 126 15.13 -1.26 -24.24
N LYS A 127 13.90 -1.76 -24.46
CA LYS A 127 12.67 -0.98 -24.66
C LYS A 127 11.45 -1.63 -23.99
N PRO A 128 10.34 -0.89 -23.75
CA PRO A 128 9.10 -1.44 -23.20
C PRO A 128 8.38 -2.39 -24.18
N ASP A 129 7.47 -3.20 -23.66
CA ASP A 129 6.63 -4.13 -24.43
C ASP A 129 5.20 -4.21 -23.88
N LYS A 130 4.29 -3.51 -24.57
CA LYS A 130 2.86 -3.41 -24.27
C LYS A 130 2.11 -4.73 -24.18
N ASN A 131 2.65 -5.81 -24.74
CA ASN A 131 2.03 -7.13 -24.70
C ASN A 131 2.16 -7.80 -23.31
N ILE A 132 3.21 -7.44 -22.54
CA ILE A 132 3.60 -8.19 -21.35
C ILE A 132 4.04 -7.32 -20.15
N ASP A 133 4.31 -6.03 -20.35
CA ASP A 133 4.81 -5.12 -19.30
C ASP A 133 3.95 -5.13 -18.02
N HIS A 134 2.64 -4.97 -18.17
CA HIS A 134 1.65 -5.02 -17.10
C HIS A 134 1.47 -6.43 -16.50
N ARG A 135 1.76 -7.50 -17.24
CA ARG A 135 1.64 -8.89 -16.77
C ARG A 135 2.83 -9.33 -15.90
N ARG A 136 3.85 -8.48 -15.71
CA ARG A 136 5.06 -8.75 -14.90
C ARG A 136 4.94 -8.15 -13.50
N VAL A 137 4.89 -9.00 -12.46
CA VAL A 137 4.85 -8.53 -11.04
C VAL A 137 5.97 -7.55 -10.67
N PRO A 138 7.24 -7.70 -11.12
CA PRO A 138 8.28 -6.70 -10.82
C PRO A 138 8.01 -5.31 -11.41
N ASN A 139 7.31 -5.23 -12.55
CA ASN A 139 6.88 -3.96 -13.13
C ASN A 139 5.71 -3.39 -12.34
N LEU A 140 4.69 -4.19 -12.03
CA LEU A 140 3.56 -3.75 -11.20
C LEU A 140 4.01 -3.17 -9.84
N ARG A 141 4.95 -3.82 -9.16
CA ARG A 141 5.54 -3.29 -7.91
C ARG A 141 6.15 -1.90 -8.09
N ARG A 142 6.92 -1.69 -9.18
CA ARG A 142 7.53 -0.39 -9.46
C ARG A 142 6.50 0.67 -9.85
N PHE A 143 5.47 0.29 -10.61
CA PHE A 143 4.35 1.18 -10.96
C PHE A 143 3.58 1.61 -9.70
N PHE A 144 3.16 0.68 -8.85
CA PHE A 144 2.41 1.01 -7.62
C PHE A 144 3.25 1.76 -6.57
N SER A 145 4.58 1.56 -6.55
CA SER A 145 5.52 2.35 -5.74
C SER A 145 5.69 3.79 -6.25
N ARG A 146 5.48 4.04 -7.56
CA ARG A 146 5.57 5.37 -8.19
C ARG A 146 4.25 6.15 -8.19
N HIS A 147 3.12 5.46 -8.38
CA HIS A 147 1.80 6.07 -8.65
C HIS A 147 0.75 5.80 -7.56
N GLY A 148 1.08 4.96 -6.57
CA GLY A 148 0.23 4.65 -5.42
C GLY A 148 0.94 4.92 -4.10
N SER A 149 0.39 4.36 -3.02
CA SER A 149 1.04 4.29 -1.71
C SER A 149 1.68 2.92 -1.53
N GLU A 150 3.01 2.88 -1.38
CA GLU A 150 3.72 1.72 -0.82
C GLU A 150 3.56 1.74 0.70
N LEU A 151 3.12 0.61 1.28
CA LEU A 151 2.71 0.51 2.68
C LEU A 151 3.65 -0.42 3.46
N PRO A 152 3.87 -0.19 4.76
CA PRO A 152 4.62 -1.11 5.60
C PRO A 152 4.02 -2.53 5.56
N VAL A 153 4.91 -3.50 5.36
CA VAL A 153 4.65 -4.92 5.58
C VAL A 153 4.60 -5.16 7.09
N SER A 154 3.59 -5.90 7.55
CA SER A 154 3.44 -6.32 8.94
C SER A 154 3.21 -7.83 9.03
N ASP A 155 3.53 -8.39 10.19
CA ASP A 155 3.19 -9.72 10.69
C ASP A 155 1.73 -9.85 11.15
N ARG A 156 1.04 -8.75 11.45
CA ARG A 156 -0.34 -8.76 11.96
C ARG A 156 -1.35 -8.74 10.82
N GLY A 157 -2.27 -9.70 10.80
CA GLY A 157 -3.32 -9.79 9.77
C GLY A 157 -4.21 -8.54 9.69
N ASP A 158 -4.54 -7.94 10.83
CA ASP A 158 -5.39 -6.75 10.92
C ASP A 158 -4.76 -5.47 10.32
N ALA A 159 -3.44 -5.47 10.07
CA ALA A 159 -2.77 -4.35 9.42
C ALA A 159 -3.18 -4.24 7.94
N TYR A 160 -3.45 -5.36 7.29
CA TYR A 160 -3.88 -5.46 5.89
C TYR A 160 -5.38 -5.19 5.79
N LYS A 161 -5.79 -4.42 4.78
CA LYS A 161 -7.18 -3.99 4.60
C LYS A 161 -7.72 -4.37 3.22
N PRO A 162 -9.05 -4.47 3.05
CA PRO A 162 -9.67 -4.78 1.76
C PRO A 162 -9.20 -3.81 0.66
N GLY A 163 -8.81 -4.37 -0.49
CA GLY A 163 -8.25 -3.61 -1.62
C GLY A 163 -6.75 -3.32 -1.53
N ASP A 164 -6.06 -3.72 -0.45
CA ASP A 164 -4.60 -3.75 -0.43
C ASP A 164 -4.08 -4.76 -1.49
N LEU A 165 -3.11 -4.34 -2.30
CA LEU A 165 -2.36 -5.21 -3.20
C LEU A 165 -1.13 -5.74 -2.47
N VAL A 166 -0.94 -7.06 -2.42
CA VAL A 166 0.22 -7.69 -1.77
C VAL A 166 1.00 -8.50 -2.78
N THR A 167 2.33 -8.45 -2.70
CA THR A 167 3.22 -9.26 -3.55
C THR A 167 4.11 -10.19 -2.73
N TRP A 168 4.34 -11.39 -3.23
CA TRP A 168 5.17 -12.41 -2.57
C TRP A 168 6.31 -12.90 -3.46
N MET A 169 7.29 -13.57 -2.84
CA MET A 169 8.18 -14.49 -3.53
C MET A 169 7.80 -15.93 -3.15
N LEU A 170 7.46 -16.73 -4.17
CA LEU A 170 7.14 -18.14 -4.04
C LEU A 170 8.41 -19.01 -4.17
N PRO A 171 8.37 -20.31 -3.81
CA PRO A 171 9.42 -21.27 -4.15
C PRO A 171 9.79 -21.22 -5.65
N GLY A 172 11.04 -21.49 -5.97
CA GLY A 172 11.57 -21.33 -7.34
C GLY A 172 11.84 -19.88 -7.75
N ASN A 173 11.83 -18.92 -6.80
CA ASN A 173 12.04 -17.50 -7.05
C ASN A 173 11.01 -16.90 -8.04
N LEU A 174 9.74 -17.32 -7.90
CA LEU A 174 8.62 -16.87 -8.72
C LEU A 174 7.89 -15.69 -8.05
N PRO A 175 7.91 -14.47 -8.62
CA PRO A 175 7.17 -13.32 -8.09
C PRO A 175 5.65 -13.50 -8.25
N HIS A 176 4.88 -13.16 -7.22
CA HIS A 176 3.43 -13.35 -7.17
C HIS A 176 2.69 -12.10 -6.67
N ILE A 177 1.41 -11.95 -7.02
CA ILE A 177 0.54 -10.83 -6.61
C ILE A 177 -0.90 -11.30 -6.36
N GLY A 178 -1.63 -10.56 -5.53
CA GLY A 178 -3.03 -10.78 -5.19
C GLY A 178 -3.66 -9.58 -4.49
N ILE A 179 -4.97 -9.65 -4.29
CA ILE A 179 -5.80 -8.60 -3.66
C ILE A 179 -6.28 -9.12 -2.30
N VAL A 180 -6.12 -8.32 -1.25
CA VAL A 180 -6.68 -8.59 0.09
C VAL A 180 -8.19 -8.30 0.09
N THR A 181 -8.99 -9.24 0.61
CA THR A 181 -10.45 -9.12 0.68
C THR A 181 -10.95 -8.61 2.04
N ASP A 182 -12.26 -8.42 2.14
CA ASP A 182 -13.00 -8.25 3.41
C ASP A 182 -13.40 -9.58 4.06
N GLU A 183 -13.40 -10.69 3.33
CA GLU A 183 -13.46 -12.03 3.94
C GLU A 183 -12.18 -12.36 4.73
N VAL A 184 -12.35 -13.04 5.88
CA VAL A 184 -11.28 -13.51 6.77
C VAL A 184 -11.37 -15.02 7.03
N ASP A 185 -10.23 -15.65 7.25
CA ASP A 185 -10.12 -17.03 7.72
C ASP A 185 -10.76 -17.18 9.12
N ARG A 186 -11.68 -18.15 9.26
CA ARG A 186 -12.47 -18.34 10.50
C ARG A 186 -11.68 -18.88 11.69
N HIS A 187 -10.48 -19.41 11.47
CA HIS A 187 -9.64 -20.01 12.51
C HIS A 187 -8.49 -19.08 12.93
N THR A 188 -7.95 -18.30 11.99
CA THR A 188 -6.78 -17.42 12.24
C THR A 188 -7.10 -15.93 12.20
N GLY A 189 -8.31 -15.52 11.79
CA GLY A 189 -8.68 -14.11 11.59
C GLY A 189 -7.88 -13.41 10.48
N THR A 190 -7.12 -14.16 9.68
CA THR A 190 -6.26 -13.62 8.63
C THR A 190 -7.11 -13.22 7.42
N PRO A 191 -6.95 -12.00 6.85
CA PRO A 191 -7.61 -11.64 5.61
C PRO A 191 -7.31 -12.64 4.49
N LEU A 192 -8.36 -13.05 3.78
CA LEU A 192 -8.23 -13.91 2.62
C LEU A 192 -7.68 -13.11 1.42
N ILE A 193 -7.09 -13.84 0.47
CA ILE A 193 -6.45 -13.28 -0.72
C ILE A 193 -7.16 -13.82 -1.95
N VAL A 194 -7.52 -12.95 -2.89
CA VAL A 194 -7.83 -13.36 -4.26
C VAL A 194 -6.57 -13.29 -5.12
N HIS A 195 -6.20 -14.41 -5.72
CA HIS A 195 -5.01 -14.59 -6.54
C HIS A 195 -5.19 -15.77 -7.51
N ASN A 196 -4.23 -15.99 -8.42
CA ASN A 196 -4.16 -17.20 -9.24
C ASN A 196 -2.74 -17.75 -9.19
N ILE A 197 -2.57 -19.00 -8.72
CA ILE A 197 -1.25 -19.64 -8.47
C ILE A 197 -1.12 -21.02 -9.17
N GLY A 198 -1.98 -21.32 -10.15
CA GLY A 198 -1.92 -22.58 -10.92
C GLY A 198 -3.28 -23.20 -11.23
N ARG A 199 -4.29 -22.96 -10.40
CA ARG A 199 -5.62 -23.58 -10.48
C ARG A 199 -6.73 -22.61 -10.90
N GLY A 200 -6.37 -21.49 -11.53
CA GLY A 200 -7.26 -20.37 -11.78
C GLY A 200 -7.37 -19.42 -10.58
N PRO A 201 -8.18 -18.34 -10.68
CA PRO A 201 -8.43 -17.43 -9.58
C PRO A 201 -9.12 -18.13 -8.40
N GLN A 202 -8.49 -18.10 -7.23
CA GLN A 202 -8.99 -18.68 -5.98
C GLN A 202 -9.01 -17.61 -4.87
N LEU A 203 -9.87 -17.84 -3.89
CA LEU A 203 -9.84 -17.16 -2.60
C LEU A 203 -9.17 -18.11 -1.60
N GLU A 204 -7.93 -17.81 -1.18
CA GLU A 204 -7.19 -18.64 -0.20
C GLU A 204 -6.67 -17.82 0.97
N ASN A 205 -6.62 -18.42 2.16
CA ASN A 205 -5.79 -17.93 3.26
C ASN A 205 -4.32 -18.17 2.88
N MET A 206 -3.68 -17.20 2.22
CA MET A 206 -2.27 -17.29 1.81
C MET A 206 -1.40 -16.10 2.21
N LEU A 207 -1.95 -15.09 2.89
CA LEU A 207 -1.28 -13.82 3.21
C LEU A 207 0.12 -14.01 3.81
N PHE A 208 0.26 -14.93 4.77
CA PHE A 208 1.52 -15.22 5.46
C PHE A 208 2.16 -16.57 5.07
N LYS A 209 1.65 -17.28 4.04
CA LYS A 209 2.22 -18.57 3.59
C LYS A 209 3.57 -18.43 2.88
N TYR A 210 3.90 -17.24 2.38
CA TYR A 210 5.11 -16.98 1.61
C TYR A 210 5.73 -15.64 2.02
N LYS A 211 6.99 -15.40 1.65
CA LYS A 211 7.69 -14.14 1.95
C LYS A 211 7.01 -12.98 1.21
N ILE A 212 6.35 -12.09 1.95
CA ILE A 212 5.86 -10.82 1.41
C ILE A 212 7.07 -9.98 0.95
N THR A 213 6.91 -9.32 -0.20
CA THR A 213 7.93 -8.51 -0.87
C THR A 213 7.50 -7.06 -1.09
N GLY A 214 6.22 -6.75 -0.86
CA GLY A 214 5.66 -5.42 -1.02
C GLY A 214 4.16 -5.43 -0.73
N ARG A 215 3.64 -4.26 -0.37
CA ARG A 215 2.23 -4.00 -0.07
C ARG A 215 1.89 -2.62 -0.60
N TYR A 216 0.80 -2.49 -1.34
CA TYR A 216 0.51 -1.31 -2.14
C TYR A 216 -0.98 -0.94 -2.11
N ARG A 217 -1.26 0.32 -2.40
CA ARG A 217 -2.59 0.90 -2.62
C ARG A 217 -2.54 1.84 -3.82
N TYR A 218 -3.39 1.64 -4.81
CA TYR A 218 -3.47 2.49 -5.99
C TYR A 218 -4.94 2.80 -6.33
N VAL A 219 -5.37 4.07 -6.23
CA VAL A 219 -6.65 4.52 -6.80
C VAL A 219 -6.37 5.17 -8.15
N PRO A 220 -6.95 4.69 -9.25
CA PRO A 220 -6.83 5.32 -10.57
C PRO A 220 -7.52 6.69 -10.59
N ALA A 221 -6.87 7.71 -11.14
CA ALA A 221 -7.39 9.08 -11.19
C ALA A 221 -8.69 9.24 -12.04
N ASN A 222 -9.00 8.25 -12.87
CA ASN A 222 -10.23 8.19 -13.67
C ASN A 222 -11.39 7.45 -12.99
N TYR A 223 -11.18 6.83 -11.82
CA TYR A 223 -12.27 6.18 -11.07
C TYR A 223 -13.30 7.21 -10.58
N ARG A 224 -14.59 6.93 -10.81
CA ARG A 224 -15.70 7.86 -10.53
C ARG A 224 -16.66 7.42 -9.42
N GLY A 225 -16.37 6.31 -8.75
CA GLY A 225 -17.37 5.60 -7.94
C GLY A 225 -18.14 4.57 -8.76
N GLY A 226 -18.49 3.43 -8.16
CA GLY A 226 -19.63 2.65 -8.63
C GLY A 226 -20.94 3.43 -8.44
N GLN A 227 -21.92 3.13 -9.30
CA GLN A 227 -23.33 3.52 -9.12
C GLN A 227 -24.02 2.56 -8.15
#